data_AF-A0A8J3MLM9-F1
#
_entry.id   AF-A0A8J3MLM9-F1
#
_cell.length_a   1.000
_cell.length_b   1.000
_cell.length_c   1.000
_cell.angle_alpha   90.00
_cell.angle_beta   90.00
_cell.angle_gamma   90.00
#
_symmetry.space_group_name_H-M   'P 1'
#
loop_
_entity.id
_entity.type
_entity.pdbx_description
1 polymer ?
#
loop_
_entity_poly.entity_id
_entity_poly.type
_entity_poly.pdbx_seq_one_letter_code
_entity_poly.pdbx_strand_id
1 'polypeptide(L)'
;MLPLAHSIRELAEQVIECEICGNLETKSPCSICLDQRRNTKLLCVVEDLGDLWAFEKGKIYSGLYHILGGTLSAINGIGPKELNLQKIISRVKESSVEEVIIATNSTLDGQVTAHYIVDLLKGLNVKVSRLACGIPIGGEIDYLDEGTLNAALSSRQEMKITQN
;
A
#
# COMPACT_ATOMS: atom_id res chain seq x y z
N MET A 1 -2.48 32.23 16.03
CA MET A 1 -3.28 31.65 14.93
C MET A 1 -2.82 32.09 13.54
N LEU A 2 -2.53 33.38 13.29
CA LEU A 2 -2.07 33.87 11.97
C LEU A 2 -0.84 33.15 11.38
N PRO A 3 0.23 32.82 12.15
CA PRO A 3 1.38 32.10 11.59
C PRO A 3 1.03 30.69 11.10
N LEU A 4 0.18 29.96 11.86
CA LEU A 4 -0.29 28.63 11.46
C LEU A 4 -1.14 28.68 10.19
N ALA A 5 -2.06 29.65 10.10
CA ALA A 5 -2.88 29.84 8.92
C ALA A 5 -2.02 30.14 7.67
N HIS A 6 -0.94 30.91 7.83
CA HIS A 6 0.01 31.18 6.75
C HIS A 6 0.71 29.89 6.29
N SER A 7 1.25 29.10 7.23
CA SER A 7 1.96 27.87 6.90
C SER A 7 1.05 26.82 6.25
N ILE A 8 -0.21 26.70 6.69
CA ILE A 8 -1.18 25.79 6.04
C ILE A 8 -1.48 26.24 4.61
N ARG A 9 -1.64 27.55 4.39
CA ARG A 9 -1.87 28.11 3.04
C ARG A 9 -0.68 27.85 2.13
N GLU A 10 0.54 28.19 2.58
CA GLU A 10 1.76 27.96 1.80
C GLU A 10 1.92 26.48 1.44
N LEU A 11 1.65 25.57 2.38
CA LEU A 11 1.70 24.14 2.12
C LEU A 11 0.65 23.73 1.08
N ALA A 12 -0.59 24.20 1.20
CA ALA A 12 -1.65 23.90 0.25
C ALA A 12 -1.36 24.40 -1.17
N GLU A 13 -0.63 25.52 -1.31
CA GLU A 13 -0.23 26.08 -2.61
C GLU A 13 0.96 25.34 -3.25
N GLN A 14 1.80 24.67 -2.45
CA GLN A 14 3.04 24.04 -2.92
C GLN A 14 2.95 22.52 -3.07
N VAL A 15 2.05 21.86 -2.34
CA VAL A 15 1.91 20.41 -2.38
C VAL A 15 1.31 19.98 -3.72
N ILE A 16 1.98 19.05 -4.37
CA ILE A 16 1.58 18.43 -5.62
C ILE A 16 1.58 16.91 -5.49
N GLU A 17 0.79 16.24 -6.31
CA GLU A 17 0.80 14.80 -6.43
C GLU A 17 1.96 14.34 -7.33
N CYS A 18 2.75 13.38 -6.86
CA CYS A 18 3.82 12.76 -7.62
C CYS A 18 3.24 12.00 -8.81
N GLU A 19 3.70 12.34 -10.01
CA GLU A 19 3.19 11.75 -11.26
C GLU A 19 3.41 10.23 -11.34
N ILE A 20 4.47 9.74 -10.67
CA ILE A 20 4.88 8.32 -10.67
C ILE A 20 4.09 7.52 -9.62
N CYS A 21 4.03 7.99 -8.38
CA CYS A 21 3.53 7.16 -7.27
C CYS A 21 2.27 7.66 -6.57
N GLY A 22 1.76 8.85 -6.88
CA GLY A 22 0.61 9.41 -6.19
C GLY A 22 0.90 9.98 -4.81
N ASN A 23 2.17 10.01 -4.36
CA ASN A 23 2.55 10.63 -3.09
C ASN A 23 2.42 12.16 -3.16
N LEU A 24 2.04 12.79 -2.04
CA LEU A 24 2.03 14.25 -1.93
C LEU A 24 3.39 14.77 -1.49
N GLU A 25 3.97 15.68 -2.27
CA GLU A 25 5.24 16.32 -1.98
C GLU A 25 5.30 17.71 -2.64
N THR A 26 6.34 18.49 -2.40
CA THR A 26 6.54 19.80 -3.06
C THR A 26 7.20 19.69 -4.44
N LYS A 27 7.58 18.48 -4.86
CA LYS A 27 8.25 18.18 -6.14
C LYS A 27 7.79 16.84 -6.69
N SER A 28 7.74 16.73 -8.02
CA SER A 28 7.49 15.50 -8.76
C SER A 28 8.62 15.30 -9.78
N PRO A 29 9.26 14.11 -9.85
CA PRO A 29 9.05 12.95 -9.00
C PRO A 29 9.41 13.19 -7.52
N CYS A 30 8.72 12.49 -6.61
CA CYS A 30 8.96 12.66 -5.17
C CYS A 30 10.31 12.07 -4.73
N SER A 31 10.77 12.48 -3.55
CA SER A 31 12.02 12.05 -2.91
C SER A 31 12.14 10.53 -2.79
N ILE A 32 11.04 9.83 -2.52
CA ILE A 32 10.98 8.36 -2.47
C ILE A 32 11.27 7.75 -3.84
N CYS A 33 10.69 8.29 -4.92
CA CYS A 33 10.91 7.76 -6.27
C CYS A 33 12.33 8.03 -6.78
N LEU A 34 12.95 9.12 -6.33
CA LEU A 34 14.31 9.51 -6.72
C LEU A 34 15.42 8.87 -5.86
N ASP A 35 15.09 8.26 -4.73
CA ASP A 35 16.09 7.66 -3.85
C ASP A 35 16.69 6.39 -4.45
N GLN A 36 17.93 6.50 -4.93
CA GLN A 36 18.70 5.41 -5.54
C GLN A 36 19.02 4.26 -4.57
N ARG A 37 18.85 4.46 -3.26
CA ARG A 37 19.05 3.41 -2.26
C ARG A 37 17.86 2.45 -2.18
N ARG A 38 16.73 2.81 -2.77
CA ARG A 38 15.51 1.98 -2.75
C ARG A 38 15.57 0.88 -3.78
N ASN A 39 14.95 -0.23 -3.44
CA ASN A 39 14.82 -1.37 -4.35
C ASN A 39 13.69 -1.13 -5.35
N THR A 40 14.06 -0.80 -6.59
CA THR A 40 13.10 -0.55 -7.68
C THR A 40 12.36 -1.81 -8.13
N LYS A 41 12.83 -3.01 -7.76
CA LYS A 41 12.20 -4.29 -8.07
C LYS A 41 11.01 -4.61 -7.17
N LEU A 42 10.82 -3.87 -6.08
CA LEU A 42 9.73 -4.06 -5.13
C LEU A 42 8.77 -2.87 -5.19
N LEU A 43 7.48 -3.15 -5.42
CA LEU A 43 6.43 -2.14 -5.48
C LEU A 43 5.35 -2.43 -4.43
N CYS A 44 5.17 -1.55 -3.46
CA CYS A 44 4.14 -1.65 -2.44
C CYS A 44 2.95 -0.76 -2.81
N VAL A 45 1.78 -1.35 -2.98
CA VAL A 45 0.53 -0.66 -3.33
C VAL A 45 -0.26 -0.39 -2.05
N VAL A 46 -0.51 0.88 -1.75
CA VAL A 46 -1.20 1.35 -0.53
C VAL A 46 -2.45 2.17 -0.90
N GLU A 47 -3.41 2.30 0.02
CA GLU A 47 -4.66 3.02 -0.26
C GLU A 47 -4.43 4.53 -0.29
N ASP A 48 -3.75 5.04 0.74
CA ASP A 48 -3.54 6.47 0.94
C ASP A 48 -2.12 6.83 1.43
N LEU A 49 -1.92 8.11 1.75
CA LEU A 49 -0.67 8.64 2.27
C LEU A 49 -0.38 8.14 3.70
N GLY A 50 -1.42 8.00 4.53
CA GLY A 50 -1.28 7.55 5.91
C GLY A 50 -0.63 6.18 5.98
N ASP A 51 -1.04 5.26 5.09
CA ASP A 51 -0.45 3.95 4.94
C ASP A 51 1.04 4.01 4.56
N LEU A 52 1.40 4.84 3.57
CA LEU A 52 2.80 5.07 3.19
C LEU A 52 3.61 5.57 4.40
N TRP A 53 3.09 6.56 5.11
CA TRP A 53 3.75 7.14 6.29
C TRP A 53 3.92 6.13 7.41
N ALA A 54 3.00 5.16 7.57
CA ALA A 54 3.12 4.10 8.56
C ALA A 54 4.36 3.22 8.30
N PHE A 55 4.62 2.86 7.04
CA PHE A 55 5.84 2.12 6.68
C PHE A 55 7.11 2.96 6.83
N GLU A 56 7.08 4.20 6.36
CA GLU A 56 8.25 5.08 6.37
C GLU A 56 8.69 5.48 7.79
N LYS A 57 7.73 5.73 8.68
CA LYS A 57 8.01 6.03 10.09
C LYS A 57 8.78 4.90 10.77
N GLY A 58 8.46 3.66 10.43
CA GLY A 58 9.13 2.47 10.97
C GLY A 58 10.44 2.11 10.25
N LYS A 59 10.72 2.69 9.07
CA LYS A 59 11.81 2.27 8.16
C LYS A 59 11.79 0.76 7.88
N ILE A 60 10.59 0.17 7.80
CA ILE A 60 10.37 -1.28 7.69
C ILE A 60 10.49 -1.74 6.23
N TYR A 61 10.30 -0.83 5.28
CA TYR A 61 10.25 -1.13 3.86
C TYR A 61 11.25 -0.29 3.07
N SER A 62 11.93 -0.92 2.10
CA SER A 62 12.99 -0.31 1.29
C SER A 62 12.67 -0.23 -0.20
N GLY A 63 11.50 -0.67 -0.62
CA GLY A 63 11.06 -0.60 -2.01
C GLY A 63 10.36 0.73 -2.35
N LEU A 64 9.75 0.75 -3.54
CA LEU A 64 8.92 1.86 -4.02
C LEU A 64 7.47 1.68 -3.58
N TYR A 65 6.72 2.78 -3.50
CA TYR A 65 5.27 2.76 -3.26
C TYR A 65 4.47 3.16 -4.50
N HIS A 66 3.19 2.81 -4.46
CA HIS A 66 2.15 3.29 -5.35
C HIS A 66 0.88 3.56 -4.53
N ILE A 67 0.38 4.79 -4.55
CA ILE A 67 -0.81 5.21 -3.80
C ILE A 67 -2.01 5.19 -4.74
N LEU A 68 -3.05 4.44 -4.34
CA LEU A 68 -4.28 4.30 -5.11
C LEU A 68 -5.15 5.55 -5.08
N GLY A 69 -5.14 6.28 -3.96
CA GLY A 69 -6.06 7.39 -3.69
C GLY A 69 -7.39 6.93 -3.09
N GLY A 70 -7.41 5.75 -2.45
CA GLY A 70 -8.59 5.14 -1.85
C GLY A 70 -8.79 3.67 -2.26
N THR A 71 -10.02 3.20 -2.11
CA THR A 71 -10.45 1.82 -2.43
C THR A 71 -11.69 1.81 -3.31
N LEU A 72 -11.88 0.71 -4.03
CA LEU A 72 -13.11 0.46 -4.77
C LEU A 72 -14.28 0.33 -3.80
N SER A 73 -15.33 1.10 -4.04
CA SER A 73 -16.49 1.12 -3.15
C SER A 73 -17.76 1.28 -3.95
N ALA A 74 -18.54 0.20 -4.05
CA ALA A 74 -19.83 0.22 -4.76
C ALA A 74 -20.84 1.14 -4.07
N ILE A 75 -20.79 1.22 -2.74
CA ILE A 75 -21.70 2.05 -1.92
C ILE A 75 -21.42 3.54 -2.16
N ASN A 76 -20.15 3.92 -2.22
CA ASN A 76 -19.75 5.31 -2.44
C ASN A 76 -19.62 5.68 -3.92
N GLY A 77 -19.90 4.75 -4.84
CA GLY A 77 -19.77 4.96 -6.28
C GLY A 77 -18.34 5.16 -6.77
N ILE A 78 -17.34 4.68 -6.02
CA ILE A 78 -15.92 4.79 -6.37
C ILE A 78 -15.53 3.58 -7.23
N GLY A 79 -15.30 3.84 -8.51
CA GLY A 79 -14.87 2.84 -9.47
C GLY A 79 -13.36 2.82 -9.72
N PRO A 80 -12.91 2.00 -10.69
CA PRO A 80 -11.48 1.89 -11.02
C PRO A 80 -10.89 3.12 -11.71
N LYS A 81 -11.71 4.03 -12.25
CA LYS A 81 -11.24 5.21 -12.99
C LYS A 81 -10.89 6.38 -12.05
N GLU A 82 -11.49 6.34 -10.87
CA GLU A 82 -11.32 7.29 -9.78
C GLU A 82 -10.05 7.00 -8.98
N LEU A 83 -9.45 5.82 -9.17
CA LEU A 83 -8.23 5.37 -8.51
C LEU A 83 -7.05 5.33 -9.48
N ASN A 84 -5.84 5.43 -8.93
CA ASN A 84 -4.58 5.39 -9.68
C ASN A 84 -4.18 3.99 -10.22
N LEU A 85 -5.13 3.07 -10.37
CA LEU A 85 -4.89 1.64 -10.70
C LEU A 85 -4.16 1.44 -12.04
N GLN A 86 -4.50 2.19 -13.08
CA GLN A 86 -3.95 1.98 -14.43
C GLN A 86 -2.43 2.23 -14.48
N LYS A 87 -1.92 3.17 -13.67
CA LYS A 87 -0.49 3.49 -13.60
C LYS A 87 0.35 2.33 -13.06
N ILE A 88 -0.26 1.38 -12.33
CA ILE A 88 0.44 0.20 -11.80
C ILE A 88 1.00 -0.64 -12.96
N ILE A 89 0.23 -0.86 -14.03
CA ILE A 89 0.66 -1.67 -15.18
C ILE A 89 1.91 -1.05 -15.82
N SER A 90 1.88 0.25 -16.08
CA SER A 90 3.00 0.97 -16.69
C SER A 90 4.24 0.85 -15.81
N ARG A 91 4.10 1.03 -14.49
CA ARG A 91 5.23 0.92 -13.55
C ARG A 91 5.83 -0.47 -13.48
N VAL A 92 5.01 -1.51 -13.47
CA VAL A 92 5.50 -2.89 -13.47
C VAL A 92 6.32 -3.17 -14.73
N LYS A 93 5.86 -2.69 -15.89
CA LYS A 93 6.55 -2.85 -17.18
C LYS A 93 7.83 -2.02 -17.28
N GLU A 94 7.78 -0.75 -16.92
CA GLU A 94 8.89 0.19 -17.09
C GLU A 94 10.02 -0.03 -16.08
N SER A 95 9.68 -0.34 -14.82
CA SER A 95 10.66 -0.45 -13.74
C SER A 95 11.18 -1.87 -13.52
N SER A 96 10.80 -2.83 -14.37
CA SER A 96 11.16 -4.26 -14.22
C SER A 96 10.88 -4.78 -12.80
N VAL A 97 9.69 -4.47 -12.29
CA VAL A 97 9.26 -4.86 -10.94
C VAL A 97 9.16 -6.38 -10.87
N GLU A 98 9.82 -6.98 -9.89
CA GLU A 98 9.80 -8.43 -9.65
C GLU A 98 8.67 -8.82 -8.70
N GLU A 99 8.31 -7.94 -7.77
CA GLU A 99 7.24 -8.18 -6.80
C GLU A 99 6.36 -6.95 -6.56
N VAL A 100 5.04 -7.17 -6.64
CA VAL A 100 4.01 -6.22 -6.21
C VAL A 100 3.41 -6.70 -4.89
N ILE A 101 3.56 -5.91 -3.84
CA ILE A 101 3.02 -6.13 -2.51
C ILE A 101 1.74 -5.31 -2.37
N ILE A 102 0.61 -5.97 -2.15
CA ILE A 102 -0.68 -5.30 -1.93
C ILE A 102 -0.87 -5.07 -0.44
N ALA A 103 -0.81 -3.80 -0.05
CA ALA A 103 -0.94 -3.29 1.31
C ALA A 103 -2.23 -2.49 1.53
N THR A 104 -3.32 -2.91 0.87
CA THR A 104 -4.68 -2.43 1.16
C THR A 104 -5.17 -3.01 2.48
N ASN A 105 -6.04 -2.27 3.17
CA ASN A 105 -6.72 -2.67 4.39
C ASN A 105 -7.50 -3.99 4.24
N SER A 106 -7.73 -4.64 5.38
CA SER A 106 -8.47 -5.92 5.47
C SER A 106 -9.99 -5.75 5.40
N THR A 107 -10.49 -4.55 5.11
CA THR A 107 -11.91 -4.25 4.90
C THR A 107 -12.44 -4.91 3.63
N LEU A 108 -13.76 -4.98 3.48
CA LEU A 108 -14.39 -5.53 2.27
C LEU A 108 -13.92 -4.79 1.01
N ASP A 109 -13.97 -3.46 1.03
CA ASP A 109 -13.54 -2.60 -0.09
C ASP A 109 -12.04 -2.79 -0.39
N GLY A 110 -11.19 -2.90 0.64
CA GLY A 110 -9.76 -3.21 0.47
C GLY A 110 -9.50 -4.60 -0.13
N GLN A 111 -10.28 -5.62 0.26
CA GLN A 111 -10.20 -6.96 -0.34
C GLN A 111 -10.64 -6.97 -1.81
N VAL A 112 -11.75 -6.29 -2.13
CA VAL A 112 -12.22 -6.16 -3.51
C VAL A 112 -11.17 -5.45 -4.38
N THR A 113 -10.62 -4.35 -3.87
CA THR A 113 -9.54 -3.59 -4.54
C THR A 113 -8.31 -4.46 -4.79
N ALA A 114 -7.92 -5.28 -3.82
CA ALA A 114 -6.80 -6.18 -3.96
C ALA A 114 -6.99 -7.25 -5.01
N HIS A 115 -8.16 -7.89 -5.02
CA HIS A 115 -8.51 -8.86 -6.06
C HIS A 115 -8.51 -8.20 -7.44
N TYR A 116 -9.02 -6.97 -7.54
CA TYR A 116 -8.98 -6.21 -8.78
C TYR A 116 -7.55 -5.93 -9.25
N ILE A 117 -6.62 -5.58 -8.35
CA ILE A 117 -5.20 -5.38 -8.68
C ILE A 117 -4.56 -6.69 -9.17
N VAL A 118 -4.87 -7.83 -8.53
CA VAL A 118 -4.38 -9.14 -8.99
C VAL A 118 -4.86 -9.42 -10.42
N ASP A 119 -6.14 -9.15 -10.70
CA ASP A 119 -6.72 -9.31 -12.03
C ASP A 119 -6.08 -8.37 -13.06
N LEU A 120 -5.78 -7.13 -12.68
CA LEU A 120 -5.10 -6.13 -13.51
C LEU A 120 -3.68 -6.59 -13.90
N LEU A 121 -2.99 -7.30 -13.00
CA LEU A 121 -1.62 -7.79 -13.21
C LEU A 121 -1.57 -9.15 -13.91
N LYS A 122 -2.71 -9.79 -14.20
CA LYS A 122 -2.75 -11.06 -14.92
C LYS A 122 -2.02 -10.97 -16.26
N GLY A 123 -1.17 -11.95 -16.53
CA GLY A 123 -0.37 -12.02 -17.76
C GLY A 123 0.93 -11.23 -17.72
N LEU A 124 1.21 -10.48 -16.65
CA LEU A 124 2.53 -9.93 -16.38
C LEU A 124 3.38 -10.95 -15.61
N ASN A 125 4.66 -11.05 -15.94
CA ASN A 125 5.60 -11.93 -15.23
C ASN A 125 6.10 -11.25 -13.94
N VAL A 126 5.20 -11.09 -12.97
CA VAL A 126 5.49 -10.44 -11.69
C VAL A 126 4.92 -11.27 -10.54
N LYS A 127 5.66 -11.36 -9.44
CA LYS A 127 5.16 -11.96 -8.21
C LYS A 127 4.17 -10.99 -7.56
N VAL A 128 3.02 -11.47 -7.14
CA VAL A 128 2.05 -10.68 -6.37
C VAL A 128 1.96 -11.26 -4.97
N SER A 129 2.13 -10.43 -3.95
CA SER A 129 1.96 -10.78 -2.54
C SER A 129 0.99 -9.82 -1.86
N ARG A 130 0.45 -10.23 -0.73
CA ARG A 130 -0.44 -9.42 0.11
C ARG A 130 0.10 -9.42 1.52
N LEU A 131 -0.07 -8.30 2.25
CA LEU A 131 0.24 -8.28 3.67
C LEU A 131 -0.54 -9.37 4.42
N ALA A 132 0.11 -9.98 5.41
CA ALA A 132 -0.53 -11.00 6.22
C ALA A 132 -1.68 -10.40 7.04
N CYS A 133 -2.80 -11.11 7.10
CA CYS A 133 -3.91 -10.82 8.00
C CYS A 133 -3.79 -11.72 9.23
N GLY A 134 -3.89 -11.15 10.43
CA GLY A 134 -3.82 -11.93 11.67
C GLY A 134 -3.83 -11.09 12.94
N ILE A 135 -3.35 -11.70 14.02
CA ILE A 135 -3.36 -11.13 15.37
C ILE A 135 -2.21 -10.12 15.53
N PRO A 136 -2.45 -8.90 16.02
CA PRO A 136 -1.39 -7.93 16.27
C PRO A 136 -0.44 -8.42 17.37
N ILE A 137 0.84 -8.06 17.26
CA ILE A 137 1.83 -8.35 18.32
C ILE A 137 1.40 -7.63 19.60
N GLY A 138 1.33 -8.38 20.71
CA GLY A 138 0.85 -7.89 21.99
C GLY A 138 -0.67 -7.90 22.16
N GLY A 139 -1.42 -8.40 21.17
CA GLY A 139 -2.85 -8.67 21.29
C GLY A 139 -3.13 -9.96 22.06
N GLU A 140 -4.22 -9.98 22.81
CA GLU A 140 -4.72 -11.15 23.54
C GLU A 140 -5.89 -11.79 22.78
N ILE A 141 -5.90 -13.12 22.66
CA ILE A 141 -6.88 -13.88 21.84
C ILE A 141 -8.32 -13.62 22.26
N ASP A 142 -8.59 -13.55 23.56
CA ASP A 142 -9.93 -13.42 24.12
C ASP A 142 -10.60 -12.06 23.81
N TYR A 143 -9.83 -11.09 23.29
CA TYR A 143 -10.31 -9.75 22.93
C TYR A 143 -10.48 -9.55 21.42
N LEU A 144 -10.29 -10.60 20.62
CA LEU A 144 -10.36 -10.51 19.15
C LEU A 144 -11.72 -10.95 18.62
N ASP A 145 -12.12 -10.33 17.51
CA ASP A 145 -13.31 -10.73 16.78
C ASP A 145 -13.09 -12.05 16.02
N GLU A 146 -14.18 -12.75 15.71
CA GLU A 146 -14.16 -14.02 14.99
C GLU A 146 -13.49 -13.92 13.60
N GLY A 147 -13.63 -12.77 12.93
CA GLY A 147 -13.02 -12.52 11.62
C GLY A 147 -11.50 -12.49 11.70
N THR A 148 -10.94 -11.78 12.67
CA THR A 148 -9.50 -11.75 12.92
C THR A 148 -8.95 -13.14 13.27
N LEU A 149 -9.66 -13.91 14.12
CA LEU A 149 -9.25 -15.27 14.50
C LEU A 149 -9.26 -16.22 13.30
N ASN A 150 -10.30 -16.16 12.46
CA ASN A 150 -10.40 -16.97 11.26
C ASN A 150 -9.30 -16.63 10.25
N ALA A 151 -9.02 -15.34 10.05
CA ALA A 151 -7.92 -14.89 9.20
C ALA A 151 -6.56 -15.41 9.71
N ALA A 152 -6.30 -15.30 11.01
CA ALA A 152 -5.06 -15.78 11.63
C ALA A 152 -4.89 -17.31 11.54
N LEU A 153 -5.97 -18.08 11.72
CA LEU A 153 -5.94 -19.54 11.57
C LEU A 153 -5.66 -19.98 10.13
N SER A 154 -6.21 -19.24 9.17
CA SER A 154 -6.01 -19.49 7.74
C SER A 154 -4.58 -19.18 7.30
N SER A 155 -3.93 -18.17 7.90
CA SER A 155 -2.55 -17.74 7.63
C SER A 155 -1.51 -18.37 8.55
N ARG A 156 -1.86 -19.42 9.31
CA ARG A 156 -0.94 -20.09 10.25
C ARG A 156 0.35 -20.55 9.55
N GLN A 157 1.48 -20.35 10.21
CA GLN A 157 2.79 -20.75 9.71
C GLN A 157 3.24 -22.05 10.36
N GLU A 158 3.90 -22.91 9.58
CA GLU A 158 4.50 -24.13 10.09
C GLU A 158 5.73 -23.81 10.94
N MET A 159 5.82 -24.41 12.13
CA MET A 159 6.98 -24.33 12.99
C MET A 159 7.75 -25.64 12.95
N LYS A 160 9.05 -25.59 12.68
CA LYS A 160 9.91 -26.77 12.70
C LYS A 160 10.05 -27.27 14.14
N ILE A 161 9.68 -28.54 14.37
CA ILE A 161 10.00 -29.23 15.61
C ILE A 161 11.45 -29.67 15.51
N THR A 162 12.35 -29.00 16.23
CA THR A 162 13.75 -29.44 16.34
C THR A 162 13.77 -30.73 17.15
N GLN A 163 13.84 -31.88 16.48
CA GLN A 163 14.14 -33.15 17.14
C GLN A 163 15.64 -33.20 17.39
N ASN A 164 16.01 -33.36 18.66
CA ASN A 164 17.38 -33.55 19.11
C ASN A 164 17.77 -35.03 19.02
#